data_AF-A0A8S0G0K8-F1
#
_entry.id   AF-A0A8S0G0K8-F1
#
_cell.length_a   1.000
_cell.length_b   1.000
_cell.length_c   1.000
_cell.angle_alpha   90.00
_cell.angle_beta   90.00
_cell.angle_gamma   90.00
#
_symmetry.space_group_name_H-M   'P 1'
#
loop_
_entity.id
_entity.type
_entity.pdbx_description
1 polymer ?
#
loop_
_entity_poly.entity_id
_entity_poly.type
_entity_poly.pdbx_seq_one_letter_code
_entity_poly.pdbx_strand_id
1 'polypeptide(L)'
;MKTIEVDDELYSYIASHTKHIGESASDILRRMLKFTAASQPAAPVTKEVRVASPAIVEAKPVKTIKDKVRAMRELLLSDEYAEQKRAVNRFMLLLSTLIHILLTPRRLPKQRNRCTVVHAFTLRQMNKRC
;
A
#
# COMPACT_ATOMS: atom_id res chain seq x y z
N MET A 1 9.14 26.70 -6.81
CA MET A 1 9.94 26.21 -7.96
C MET A 1 11.14 27.13 -8.13
N LYS A 2 12.31 26.60 -8.45
CA LYS A 2 13.47 27.41 -8.87
C LYS A 2 13.63 27.26 -10.37
N THR A 3 14.06 28.33 -11.05
CA THR A 3 14.23 28.36 -12.50
C THR A 3 15.71 28.20 -12.85
N ILE A 4 16.00 27.43 -13.89
CA ILE A 4 17.32 27.30 -14.51
C ILE A 4 17.14 27.48 -16.03
N GLU A 5 18.10 28.13 -16.68
CA GLU A 5 18.13 28.27 -18.14
C GLU A 5 19.09 27.24 -18.73
N VAL A 6 18.70 26.67 -19.87
CA VAL A 6 19.45 25.64 -20.60
C VAL A 6 19.26 25.87 -22.09
N ASP A 7 20.25 25.48 -22.89
CA ASP A 7 20.21 25.61 -24.35
C ASP A 7 19.17 24.67 -25.00
N ASP A 8 18.72 24.99 -26.21
CA ASP A 8 17.66 24.27 -26.94
C ASP A 8 18.00 22.79 -27.22
N GLU A 9 19.27 22.50 -27.52
CA GLU A 9 19.74 21.13 -27.74
C GLU A 9 19.66 20.32 -26.45
N LEU A 10 20.08 20.91 -25.33
CA LEU A 10 20.03 20.27 -24.02
C LEU A 10 18.58 20.10 -23.54
N TYR A 11 17.72 21.08 -23.79
CA TYR A 11 16.29 20.98 -23.53
C TYR A 11 15.68 19.79 -24.29
N SER A 12 15.97 19.68 -25.60
CA SER A 12 15.51 18.58 -26.44
C SER A 12 16.01 17.22 -25.95
N TYR A 13 17.27 17.16 -25.51
CA TYR A 13 17.85 15.96 -24.92
C TYR A 13 17.14 15.53 -23.62
N ILE A 14 16.90 16.46 -22.69
CA ILE A 14 16.16 16.19 -21.44
C ILE A 14 14.72 15.75 -21.76
N ALA A 15 14.04 16.42 -22.70
CA ALA A 15 12.68 16.08 -23.10
C ALA A 15 12.57 14.68 -23.73
N SER A 16 13.57 14.26 -24.52
CA SER A 16 13.60 12.91 -25.12
C SER A 16 13.70 11.79 -24.08
N HIS A 17 14.18 12.10 -22.86
CA HIS A 17 14.24 11.14 -21.76
C HIS A 17 12.90 10.99 -21.03
N THR A 18 11.80 11.54 -21.56
CA THR A 18 10.48 11.44 -20.94
C THR A 18 9.97 9.99 -20.93
N LYS A 19 9.64 9.44 -19.76
CA LYS A 19 9.10 8.06 -19.62
C LYS A 19 7.62 8.01 -19.24
N HIS A 20 7.15 9.01 -18.50
CA HIS A 20 5.77 9.10 -18.04
C HIS A 20 5.17 10.45 -18.43
N ILE A 21 3.94 10.43 -18.93
CA ILE A 21 3.23 11.66 -19.33
C ILE A 21 3.02 12.53 -18.08
N GLY A 22 3.42 13.79 -18.17
CA GLY A 22 3.27 14.77 -17.10
C GLY A 22 4.33 14.67 -15.99
N GLU A 23 5.46 13.99 -16.22
CA GLU A 23 6.57 14.02 -15.26
C GLU A 23 7.25 15.39 -15.21
N SER A 24 7.74 15.78 -14.03
CA SER A 24 8.40 17.08 -13.86
C SER A 24 9.83 17.03 -14.41
N ALA A 25 10.34 18.17 -14.89
CA ALA A 25 11.75 18.28 -15.31
C ALA A 25 12.72 17.85 -14.20
N SER A 26 12.37 18.12 -12.93
CA SER A 26 13.15 17.68 -11.78
C SER A 26 13.20 16.15 -11.65
N ASP A 27 12.11 15.45 -11.92
CA ASP A 27 12.06 13.98 -11.86
C ASP A 27 12.89 13.34 -12.98
N ILE A 28 12.83 13.92 -14.18
CA ILE A 28 13.67 13.53 -15.31
C ILE A 28 15.14 13.67 -14.94
N LEU A 29 15.54 14.82 -14.41
CA LEU A 29 16.92 15.11 -14.02
C LEU A 29 17.40 14.21 -12.88
N ARG A 30 16.59 13.93 -11.85
CA ARG A 30 16.95 13.00 -10.76
C ARG A 30 17.29 11.61 -11.27
N ARG A 31 16.55 11.14 -12.27
CA ARG A 31 16.77 9.84 -12.93
C ARG A 31 18.03 9.84 -13.79
N MET A 32 18.21 10.87 -14.63
CA MET A 32 19.38 10.98 -15.53
C MET A 32 20.68 11.10 -14.74
N LEU A 33 20.69 11.96 -13.71
CA LEU A 33 21.86 12.26 -12.91
C LEU A 33 22.06 11.28 -11.75
N LYS A 34 21.19 10.26 -11.64
CA LYS A 34 21.21 9.25 -10.57
C LYS A 34 21.29 9.89 -9.17
N PHE A 35 20.56 10.99 -8.96
CA PHE A 35 20.30 11.54 -7.63
C PHE A 35 19.32 10.63 -6.89
N THR A 36 19.70 9.37 -6.73
CA THR A 36 19.02 8.44 -5.84
C THR A 36 19.59 8.70 -4.46
N ALA A 37 18.95 9.59 -3.70
CA ALA A 37 18.93 9.36 -2.26
C ALA A 37 18.33 7.96 -2.11
N ALA A 38 19.13 6.99 -1.66
CA ALA A 38 18.78 5.57 -1.58
C ALA A 38 17.36 5.37 -1.00
N SER A 39 16.35 5.23 -1.84
CA SER A 39 15.02 4.77 -1.44
C SER A 39 14.21 4.39 -2.66
N GLN A 40 13.78 3.13 -2.62
CA GLN A 40 12.75 2.47 -3.43
C GLN A 40 13.16 1.96 -4.82
N PRO A 41 13.45 0.65 -4.92
CA PRO A 41 13.27 -0.07 -6.16
C PRO A 41 11.78 -0.16 -6.48
N ALA A 42 11.33 0.60 -7.48
CA ALA A 42 10.12 0.26 -8.22
C ALA A 42 10.43 -1.01 -9.04
N ALA A 43 9.91 -2.15 -8.59
CA ALA A 43 10.06 -3.41 -9.30
C ALA A 43 9.34 -3.34 -10.67
N PRO A 44 9.97 -3.80 -11.76
CA PRO A 44 9.32 -3.89 -13.06
C PRO A 44 8.30 -5.03 -13.08
N VAL A 45 7.12 -4.75 -13.61
CA VAL A 45 6.08 -5.74 -13.89
C VAL A 45 6.40 -6.40 -15.22
N THR A 46 6.96 -7.61 -15.19
CA THR A 46 7.04 -8.48 -16.37
C THR A 46 6.15 -9.71 -16.11
N LYS A 47 5.07 -9.81 -16.87
CA LYS A 47 4.30 -11.06 -17.02
C LYS A 47 5.15 -12.03 -17.82
N GLU A 48 5.33 -13.26 -17.33
CA GLU A 48 4.99 -14.47 -18.09
C GLU A 48 5.09 -15.73 -17.22
N VAL A 49 4.32 -16.72 -17.66
CA VAL A 49 3.88 -17.94 -16.99
C VAL A 49 4.97 -19.01 -17.01
N ARG A 50 5.23 -19.68 -15.87
CA ARG A 50 5.57 -21.11 -15.88
C ARG A 50 5.27 -21.80 -14.55
N VAL A 51 4.62 -22.94 -14.71
CA VAL A 51 4.08 -23.89 -13.72
C VAL A 51 5.21 -24.69 -13.09
N ALA A 52 5.24 -24.81 -11.75
CA ALA A 52 5.52 -26.05 -10.99
C ALA A 52 5.63 -25.76 -9.48
N SER A 53 4.73 -26.36 -8.70
CA SER A 53 4.87 -26.67 -7.27
C SER A 53 5.80 -27.91 -7.13
N PRO A 54 6.39 -28.30 -5.98
CA PRO A 54 5.99 -27.97 -4.61
C PRO A 54 7.13 -27.73 -3.59
N ALA A 55 6.69 -27.44 -2.35
CA ALA A 55 7.38 -27.63 -1.07
C ALA A 55 8.03 -26.41 -0.38
N ILE A 56 7.29 -25.92 0.64
CA ILE A 56 7.73 -25.50 1.99
C ILE A 56 8.77 -24.38 2.07
N VAL A 57 8.30 -23.13 2.21
CA VAL A 57 8.86 -22.15 3.17
C VAL A 57 7.74 -21.24 3.68
N GLU A 58 7.37 -21.42 4.94
CA GLU A 58 6.37 -20.64 5.65
C GLU A 58 7.00 -19.34 6.17
N ALA A 59 6.82 -18.22 5.46
CA ALA A 59 7.28 -16.90 5.90
C ALA A 59 6.34 -15.76 5.46
N LYS A 60 5.07 -15.83 5.89
CA LYS A 60 4.17 -14.69 6.21
C LYS A 60 4.36 -13.35 5.45
N PRO A 61 3.92 -13.23 4.17
CA PRO A 61 3.53 -11.93 3.59
C PRO A 61 2.02 -11.85 3.31
N VAL A 62 1.27 -12.96 3.42
CA VAL A 62 -0.13 -13.06 2.98
C VAL A 62 -1.10 -12.26 3.85
N LYS A 63 -0.77 -12.00 5.13
CA LYS A 63 -1.68 -11.33 6.06
C LYS A 63 -1.90 -9.87 5.68
N THR A 64 -0.87 -9.18 5.21
CA THR A 64 -0.94 -7.75 4.91
C THR A 64 -1.86 -7.46 3.73
N ILE A 65 -1.85 -8.26 2.67
CA ILE A 65 -2.76 -8.08 1.52
C ILE A 65 -4.20 -8.37 1.95
N LYS A 66 -4.42 -9.41 2.76
CA LYS A 66 -5.74 -9.74 3.30
C LYS A 66 -6.29 -8.61 4.18
N ASP A 67 -5.44 -7.94 4.94
CA ASP A 67 -5.84 -6.79 5.77
C ASP A 67 -6.23 -5.58 4.91
N LYS A 68 -5.49 -5.31 3.82
CA LYS A 68 -5.86 -4.26 2.85
C LYS A 68 -7.18 -4.56 2.15
N VAL A 69 -7.36 -5.80 1.69
CA VAL A 69 -8.61 -6.26 1.06
C VAL A 69 -9.77 -6.24 2.05
N ARG A 70 -9.53 -6.57 3.33
CA ARG A 70 -10.53 -6.47 4.39
C ARG A 70 -10.96 -5.03 4.61
N ALA A 71 -10.02 -4.09 4.73
CA ALA A 71 -10.33 -2.67 4.90
C ALA A 71 -11.15 -2.12 3.71
N MET A 72 -10.84 -2.53 2.48
CA MET A 72 -11.65 -2.18 1.30
C MET A 72 -13.05 -2.78 1.34
N ARG A 73 -13.18 -4.04 1.77
CA ARG A 73 -14.50 -4.67 1.94
C ARG A 73 -15.33 -3.99 3.03
N GLU A 74 -14.71 -3.62 4.14
CA GLU A 74 -15.39 -2.88 5.22
C GLU A 74 -15.88 -1.51 4.76
N LEU A 75 -15.09 -0.78 3.96
CA LEU A 75 -15.54 0.48 3.35
C LEU A 75 -16.71 0.28 2.39
N LEU A 76 -16.64 -0.73 1.51
CA LEU A 76 -17.72 -0.97 0.53
C LEU A 76 -19.03 -1.40 1.20
N LEU A 77 -18.96 -1.92 2.43
CA LEU A 77 -20.10 -2.32 3.25
C LEU A 77 -20.52 -1.22 4.24
N SER A 78 -19.83 -0.08 4.31
CA SER A 78 -20.18 0.97 5.25
C SER A 78 -21.39 1.78 4.78
N ASP A 79 -22.22 2.20 5.73
CA ASP A 79 -23.39 3.03 5.46
C ASP A 79 -22.97 4.37 4.83
N GLU A 80 -21.83 4.94 5.26
CA GLU A 80 -21.26 6.17 4.70
C GLU A 80 -21.00 6.06 3.18
N TYR A 81 -20.56 4.89 2.70
CA TYR A 81 -20.33 4.64 1.27
C TYR A 81 -21.66 4.44 0.53
N ALA A 82 -22.61 3.72 1.14
CA ALA A 82 -23.93 3.46 0.57
C ALA A 82 -24.77 4.74 0.41
N GLU A 83 -24.68 5.65 1.37
CA GLU A 83 -25.39 6.94 1.38
C GLU A 83 -24.92 7.90 0.28
N GLN A 84 -23.70 7.74 -0.26
CA GLN A 84 -23.21 8.60 -1.32
C GLN A 84 -24.02 8.41 -2.60
N LYS A 85 -24.79 9.44 -3.01
CA LYS A 85 -25.60 9.39 -4.24
C LYS A 85 -24.81 9.71 -5.51
N ARG A 86 -23.72 10.48 -5.41
CA ARG A 86 -22.90 10.91 -6.55
C ARG A 86 -21.68 10.02 -6.73
N ALA A 87 -21.39 9.65 -7.99
CA ALA A 87 -20.22 8.84 -8.33
C ALA A 87 -18.90 9.50 -7.89
N VAL A 88 -18.79 10.83 -7.99
CA VAL A 88 -17.59 11.58 -7.57
C VAL A 88 -17.32 11.42 -6.08
N ASN A 89 -18.35 11.45 -5.23
CA ASN A 89 -18.15 11.29 -3.77
C ASN A 89 -17.66 9.88 -3.42
N ARG A 90 -18.25 8.85 -4.06
CA ARG A 90 -17.78 7.46 -3.93
C ARG A 90 -16.33 7.31 -4.38
N PHE A 91 -15.97 7.95 -5.50
CA PHE A 91 -14.62 7.94 -6.02
C PHE A 91 -13.61 8.60 -5.06
N MET A 92 -13.95 9.75 -4.49
CA MET A 92 -13.09 10.42 -3.51
C MET A 92 -12.89 9.60 -2.23
N LEU A 93 -13.93 8.90 -1.75
CA LEU A 93 -13.82 7.97 -0.60
C LEU A 93 -12.93 6.76 -0.91
N LEU A 94 -13.04 6.20 -2.12
CA LEU A 94 -12.17 5.11 -2.54
C LEU A 94 -10.71 5.56 -2.65
N LEU A 95 -10.46 6.73 -3.25
CA LEU A 95 -9.11 7.27 -3.34
C LEU A 95 -8.50 7.56 -1.97
N SER A 96 -9.24 8.20 -1.07
CA SER A 96 -8.72 8.57 0.26
C SER A 96 -8.31 7.32 1.06
N THR A 97 -9.14 6.29 1.03
CA THR A 97 -8.88 5.02 1.72
C THR A 97 -7.77 4.22 1.05
N LEU A 98 -7.73 4.15 -0.29
CA LEU A 98 -6.64 3.52 -1.03
C LEU A 98 -5.30 4.20 -0.74
N ILE A 99 -5.25 5.53 -0.82
CA ILE A 99 -4.04 6.30 -0.51
C ILE A 99 -3.64 6.05 0.94
N HIS A 100 -4.56 6.09 1.90
CA HIS A 100 -4.25 5.82 3.31
C HIS A 100 -3.68 4.42 3.52
N ILE A 101 -4.21 3.38 2.85
CA ILE A 101 -3.77 1.98 2.94
C ILE A 101 -2.44 1.72 2.19
N LEU A 102 -2.15 2.50 1.14
CA LEU A 102 -0.95 2.36 0.32
C LEU A 102 0.24 3.17 0.85
N LEU A 103 -0.02 4.39 1.34
CA LEU A 103 1.01 5.29 1.88
C LEU A 103 1.28 5.08 3.38
N THR A 104 0.52 4.27 4.12
CA THR A 104 0.87 3.99 5.53
C THR A 104 2.19 3.20 5.58
N PRO A 105 3.31 3.81 6.04
CA PRO A 105 4.51 3.04 6.32
C PRO A 105 4.16 2.11 7.47
N ARG A 106 4.30 0.79 7.24
CA ARG A 106 3.94 -0.29 8.18
C ARG A 106 4.19 0.12 9.64
N ARG A 107 3.16 0.65 10.32
CA ARG A 107 3.16 0.73 11.77
C ARG A 107 2.53 -0.54 12.29
N LEU A 108 3.33 -1.18 13.14
CA LEU A 108 3.11 -2.44 13.83
C LEU A 108 1.66 -2.62 14.29
N PRO A 109 1.20 -3.88 14.38
CA PRO A 109 -0.13 -4.19 14.88
C PRO A 109 -0.30 -3.54 16.25
N LYS A 110 -1.25 -2.59 16.35
CA LYS A 110 -1.77 -2.13 17.62
C LYS A 110 -2.47 -3.33 18.23
N GLN A 111 -1.75 -4.05 19.09
CA GLN A 111 -2.25 -5.13 19.93
C GLN A 111 -3.29 -4.49 20.86
N ARG A 112 -4.52 -4.38 20.35
CA ARG A 112 -5.65 -3.87 21.11
C ARG A 112 -6.13 -5.03 21.96
N ASN A 113 -5.57 -5.09 23.17
CA ASN A 113 -6.05 -5.90 24.27
C ASN A 113 -7.58 -5.81 24.35
N ARG A 114 -8.25 -6.92 24.09
CA ARG A 114 -9.55 -7.28 24.67
C ARG A 114 -9.27 -8.56 25.45
N CYS A 115 -8.96 -8.49 26.75
CA CYS A 115 -9.93 -8.34 27.82
C CYS A 115 -11.11 -9.32 27.68
N THR A 116 -10.83 -10.63 27.62
CA THR A 116 -11.77 -11.74 27.92
C THR A 116 -11.01 -13.07 28.06
N VAL A 117 -10.02 -13.14 28.94
CA VAL A 117 -9.47 -14.43 29.43
C VAL A 117 -9.15 -14.29 30.92
N VAL A 118 -10.15 -13.92 31.72
CA VAL A 118 -10.08 -14.06 33.19
C VAL A 118 -11.31 -14.80 33.74
N HIS A 119 -12.38 -14.96 32.96
CA HIS A 119 -13.58 -15.65 33.44
C HIS A 119 -13.64 -17.17 33.14
N ALA A 120 -12.68 -17.72 32.41
CA ALA A 120 -12.67 -19.15 32.05
C ALA A 120 -11.76 -20.02 32.93
N PHE A 121 -11.02 -19.42 33.89
CA PHE A 121 -10.11 -20.19 34.76
C PHE A 121 -10.74 -20.61 36.09
N THR A 122 -11.86 -20.00 36.51
CA THR A 122 -12.48 -20.26 37.82
C THR A 122 -13.51 -21.39 37.83
N LEU A 123 -13.86 -21.98 36.68
CA LEU A 123 -14.81 -23.11 36.61
C LEU A 123 -14.16 -24.48 36.37
N ARG A 124 -12.84 -24.55 36.12
CA ARG A 124 -12.14 -25.82 35.91
C ARG A 124 -11.46 -26.40 37.16
N GLN A 125 -11.45 -25.67 38.27
CA GLN A 125 -10.85 -26.12 39.54
C GLN A 125 -11.84 -26.64 40.59
N MET A 126 -13.16 -26.53 40.37
CA MET A 126 -14.16 -27.05 41.31
C MET A 126 -14.71 -28.44 40.95
N ASN A 127 -14.28 -29.06 39.83
CA ASN A 127 -14.72 -30.39 39.43
C ASN A 127 -13.59 -31.45 39.43
N LYS A 128 -12.61 -31.29 40.33
CA LYS A 128 -11.55 -32.28 40.62
C LYS A 128 -11.46 -32.64 42.11
N ARG A 129 -12.49 -32.32 42.89
CA ARG A 129 -12.69 -32.79 44.27
C ARG A 129 -14.09 -33.39 44.40
N CYS A 130 -14.31 -34.47 43.66
CA CYS A 130 -15.17 -35.60 44.01
C CYS A 130 -14.52 -36.83 43.37
#